data_AF-A0A151QXR2-F1
#
_entry.id   AF-A0A151QXR2-F1
#
_cell.length_a   1.000
_cell.length_b   1.000
_cell.length_c   1.000
_cell.angle_alpha   90.00
_cell.angle_beta   90.00
_cell.angle_gamma   90.00
#
_symmetry.space_group_name_H-M   'P 1'
#
loop_
_entity.id
_entity.type
_entity.pdbx_description
1 polymer ?
#
loop_
_entity_poly.entity_id
_entity_poly.type
_entity_poly.pdbx_seq_one_letter_code
_entity_poly.pdbx_strand_id
1 'polypeptide(L)' 'MKPITSILVLLLVLSTSIENEGPLKVVEAQRCKEILYNKCEDNDKCFNVCRKKHGNLASGVCDYKEDCICQYPC' A
#
# COMPACT_ATOMS: atom_id res chain seq x y z
N MET A 1 34.15 39.79 -13.47
CA MET A 1 33.94 38.42 -12.94
C MET A 1 32.52 38.02 -13.31
N LYS A 2 32.35 36.86 -13.96
CA LYS A 2 31.15 36.48 -14.72
C LYS A 2 29.94 36.26 -13.79
N PRO A 3 28.72 36.76 -14.10
CA PRO A 3 27.52 36.62 -13.26
C PRO A 3 27.00 35.18 -13.14
N ILE A 4 27.63 34.25 -13.88
CA ILE A 4 27.24 32.85 -14.01
C ILE A 4 27.34 32.11 -12.67
N THR A 5 28.26 32.51 -11.78
CA THR A 5 28.42 31.88 -10.46
C THR A 5 27.20 32.09 -9.55
N SER A 6 26.51 33.22 -9.69
CA SER A 6 25.34 33.52 -8.84
C SER A 6 24.13 32.66 -9.20
N ILE A 7 23.99 32.29 -10.46
CA ILE A 7 22.90 31.42 -10.94
C ILE A 7 23.10 29.99 -10.43
N LEU A 8 24.35 29.49 -10.44
CA LEU A 8 24.65 28.15 -9.92
C LEU A 8 24.33 28.03 -8.42
N VAL A 9 24.65 29.05 -7.62
CA VAL A 9 24.38 29.03 -6.18
C VAL A 9 22.86 29.04 -5.91
N LEU A 10 22.09 29.82 -6.68
CA LEU A 10 20.62 29.87 -6.52
C LEU A 10 19.95 28.53 -6.86
N LEU A 11 20.43 27.84 -7.89
CA LEU A 11 19.91 26.51 -8.28
C LEU A 11 20.20 25.44 -7.21
N LEU A 12 21.36 25.51 -6.54
CA LEU A 12 21.73 24.55 -5.49
C LEU A 12 20.84 24.70 -4.24
N VAL A 13 20.47 25.92 -3.86
CA VAL A 13 19.59 26.18 -2.71
C VAL A 13 18.14 25.72 -2.98
N LEU A 14 17.69 25.80 -4.25
CA LEU A 14 16.38 25.28 -4.65
C LEU A 14 16.32 23.74 -4.60
N SER A 15 17.42 23.05 -4.92
CA SER A 15 17.46 21.58 -4.85
C SER A 15 17.44 21.00 -3.44
N THR A 16 17.92 21.73 -2.42
CA THR A 16 17.89 21.25 -1.02
C THR A 16 16.52 21.43 -0.36
N SER A 17 15.55 22.01 -1.06
CA SER A 17 14.16 22.14 -0.58
C SER A 17 13.31 20.88 -0.85
N ILE A 18 13.88 19.87 -1.49
CA ILE A 18 13.26 18.56 -1.75
C ILE A 18 13.71 17.57 -0.67
N GLU A 19 13.76 18.03 0.57
CA GLU A 19 13.80 17.18 1.75
C GLU A 19 12.38 17.19 2.31
N ASN A 20 11.54 16.24 1.88
CA ASN A 20 10.43 15.67 2.65
C ASN A 20 9.62 14.63 1.86
N GLU A 21 10.27 13.83 1.01
CA GLU A 21 9.78 12.45 0.80
C GLU A 21 10.29 11.60 1.96
N GLY A 22 9.84 11.94 3.17
CA GLY A 22 9.94 10.98 4.27
C GLY A 22 9.31 9.67 3.79
N PRO A 23 9.84 8.49 4.19
CA PRO A 23 9.23 7.23 3.81
C PRO A 23 7.76 7.36 4.14
N LEU A 24 6.90 7.24 3.12
CA LEU A 24 5.44 7.20 3.27
C LEU A 24 5.21 6.28 4.46
N LYS A 25 4.90 6.88 5.61
CA LYS A 25 4.66 6.15 6.84
C LYS A 25 3.30 5.54 6.59
N VAL A 26 3.29 4.44 5.85
CA VAL A 26 2.15 3.56 5.72
C VAL A 26 1.91 3.20 7.17
N VAL A 27 0.93 3.86 7.78
CA VAL A 27 0.40 3.40 9.06
C VAL A 27 -0.16 2.04 8.67
N GLU A 28 0.64 1.01 8.90
CA GLU A 28 0.29 -0.36 8.64
C GLU A 28 -0.82 -0.64 9.65
N ALA A 29 -2.05 -0.30 9.25
CA ALA A 29 -3.23 -0.57 10.05
C ALA A 29 -3.19 -2.06 10.37
N GLN A 30 -3.32 -2.41 11.65
CA GLN A 30 -3.23 -3.78 12.10
C GLN A 30 -4.13 -4.66 11.21
N ARG A 31 -3.54 -5.66 10.56
CA ARG A 31 -4.27 -6.55 9.66
C ARG A 31 -4.63 -7.81 10.40
N CYS A 32 -5.92 -8.10 10.48
CA CYS A 32 -6.42 -9.39 10.91
C CYS A 32 -6.55 -10.33 9.71
N LYS A 33 -6.36 -11.64 9.96
CA LYS A 33 -6.49 -12.70 8.96
C LYS A 33 -7.55 -13.69 9.42
N GLU A 34 -8.45 -14.05 8.52
CA GLU A 34 -9.43 -15.12 8.73
C GLU A 34 -9.52 -16.03 7.49
N ILE A 35 -9.95 -17.27 7.70
CA ILE A 35 -10.31 -18.20 6.61
C ILE A 35 -11.83 -18.12 6.44
N LEU A 36 -12.30 -17.72 5.26
CA LEU A 36 -13.73 -17.54 4.98
C LEU A 36 -14.43 -18.83 4.60
N TYR A 37 -13.81 -19.62 3.71
CA TYR A 37 -14.31 -20.89 3.20
C TYR A 37 -13.18 -21.68 2.53
N ASN A 38 -13.40 -22.98 2.32
CA ASN A 38 -12.50 -23.87 1.57
C ASN A 38 -13.01 -24.09 0.13
N LYS A 39 -12.19 -24.75 -0.71
CA LYS A 39 -12.45 -24.94 -2.16
C LYS A 39 -12.53 -23.60 -2.92
N CYS A 40 -11.53 -22.77 -2.68
CA CYS A 40 -11.33 -21.50 -3.32
C CYS A 40 -10.74 -21.69 -4.72
N GLU A 41 -11.61 -21.68 -5.72
CA GLU A 41 -11.23 -21.80 -7.13
C GLU A 41 -10.97 -20.44 -7.80
N ASP A 42 -11.50 -19.37 -7.20
CA ASP A 42 -11.52 -18.03 -7.79
C ASP A 42 -11.17 -16.94 -6.75
N ASN A 43 -10.08 -16.23 -7.03
CA ASN A 43 -9.58 -15.12 -6.22
C ASN A 43 -10.55 -13.94 -6.19
N ASP A 44 -11.21 -13.61 -7.31
CA ASP A 44 -12.13 -12.48 -7.39
C ASP A 44 -13.36 -12.73 -6.51
N LYS A 45 -13.85 -13.97 -6.49
CA LYS A 45 -14.91 -14.38 -5.57
C LYS A 45 -14.48 -14.24 -4.12
N CYS A 46 -13.29 -14.72 -3.76
CA CYS A 46 -12.75 -14.61 -2.39
C CYS A 46 -12.59 -13.14 -1.97
N PHE A 47 -12.02 -12.31 -2.83
CA PHE A 47 -11.87 -10.87 -2.64
C PHE A 47 -13.21 -10.17 -2.43
N ASN A 48 -14.20 -10.44 -3.28
CA ASN A 48 -15.52 -9.82 -3.19
C ASN A 48 -16.26 -10.22 -1.90
N VAL A 49 -16.18 -11.49 -1.50
CA VAL A 49 -16.78 -11.96 -0.23
C VAL A 49 -16.08 -11.30 0.97
N CYS A 50 -14.76 -11.25 0.96
CA CYS A 50 -13.96 -10.60 2.00
C CYS A 50 -14.31 -9.11 2.15
N ARG A 51 -14.39 -8.37 1.04
CA ARG A 51 -14.81 -6.95 1.03
C ARG A 51 -16.26 -6.75 1.43
N LYS A 52 -17.16 -7.66 1.04
CA LYS A 52 -18.56 -7.61 1.46
C LYS A 52 -18.70 -7.77 2.98
N LYS A 53 -17.82 -8.54 3.62
CA LYS A 53 -17.84 -8.78 5.06
C LYS A 53 -17.15 -7.69 5.87
N HIS A 54 -15.94 -7.26 5.46
CA HIS A 54 -15.08 -6.37 6.26
C HIS A 54 -14.85 -4.98 5.65
N GLY A 55 -15.50 -4.68 4.52
CA GLY A 55 -15.43 -3.38 3.87
C GLY A 55 -14.31 -3.24 2.84
N ASN A 56 -14.17 -2.03 2.29
CA ASN A 56 -13.39 -1.77 1.09
C ASN A 56 -11.86 -1.95 1.24
N LEU A 57 -11.37 -1.96 2.47
CA LEU A 57 -9.95 -2.13 2.78
C LEU A 57 -9.56 -3.60 2.97
N ALA A 58 -10.54 -4.50 2.98
CA ALA A 58 -10.31 -5.93 3.04
C ALA A 58 -9.84 -6.48 1.69
N SER A 59 -9.03 -7.53 1.73
CA SER A 59 -8.49 -8.23 0.57
C SER A 59 -8.56 -9.73 0.80
N GLY A 60 -9.04 -10.48 -0.20
CA GLY A 60 -9.17 -11.93 -0.14
C GLY A 60 -8.38 -12.60 -1.26
N VAL A 61 -7.73 -13.72 -0.96
CA VAL A 61 -6.98 -14.54 -1.93
C VAL A 61 -7.11 -16.03 -1.60
N CYS A 62 -7.16 -16.89 -2.62
CA CYS A 62 -7.08 -18.33 -2.48
C CYS A 62 -5.63 -18.75 -2.20
N ASP A 63 -5.41 -19.59 -1.19
CA ASP A 63 -4.10 -20.20 -0.94
C ASP A 63 -3.93 -21.55 -1.67
N TYR A 64 -2.76 -22.18 -1.47
CA TYR A 64 -2.43 -23.48 -2.08
C TYR A 64 -3.24 -24.66 -1.53
N LYS A 65 -3.94 -24.50 -0.41
CA LYS A 65 -4.88 -25.48 0.17
C LYS A 65 -6.31 -25.23 -0.30
N GLU A 66 -6.49 -24.31 -1.24
CA GLU A 66 -7.80 -23.87 -1.70
C GLU A 66 -8.59 -23.19 -0.56
N ASP A 67 -7.93 -22.60 0.43
CA ASP A 67 -8.58 -21.79 1.46
C ASP A 67 -8.68 -20.33 1.00
N CYS A 68 -9.86 -19.72 1.15
CA CYS A 68 -10.05 -18.30 0.94
C CYS A 68 -9.55 -17.52 2.16
N ILE A 69 -8.36 -16.94 2.05
CA ILE A 69 -7.71 -16.15 3.09
C ILE A 69 -8.13 -14.69 2.95
N CYS A 70 -8.85 -14.17 3.94
CA CYS A 70 -9.29 -12.79 4.01
C CYS A 70 -8.42 -11.99 5.00
N GLN A 71 -7.89 -10.87 4.54
CA GLN A 71 -7.11 -9.92 5.33
C GLN A 71 -7.83 -8.58 5.39
N TYR A 72 -8.04 -8.04 6.57
CA TYR A 72 -8.83 -6.82 6.77
C TYR A 72 -8.26 -5.98 7.92
N PRO A 73 -8.53 -4.67 7.95
CA PRO A 73 -8.16 -3.85 9.09
C PRO A 73 -8.91 -4.27 10.35
N CYS A 74 -8.18 -4.45 11.43
CA CYS A 74 -8.66 -4.47 12.81
C CYS A 74 -7.86 -3.44 13.62
#